data_AF-A0A2G4FW66-F1
#
_entry.id   AF-A0A2G4FW66-F1
#
_cell.length_a   1.000
_cell.length_b   1.000
_cell.length_c   1.000
_cell.angle_alpha   90.00
_cell.angle_beta   90.00
_cell.angle_gamma   90.00
#
_symmetry.space_group_name_H-M   'P 1'
#
loop_
_entity.id
_entity.type
_entity.pdbx_description
1 polymer ?
#
loop_
_entity_poly.entity_id
_entity_poly.type
_entity_poly.pdbx_seq_one_letter_code
_entity_poly.pdbx_strand_id
1 'polypeptide(L)'
;MNRWKTLMFGALLLASTTACFRQVVQTGRAPSQTVVQQNWVSTWVFGLVAATPIDARTKCPSGVATVETLTSFPNGLLSALTFGIWAPQTVRMTCASGTAALPTGTEIVHVAVSATDSQFSDVLQQAAARSAQLDRPVAVQFGDVTSAKE
;
A
#
# COMPACT_ATOMS: atom_id res chain seq x y z
N MET A 1 0.17 1.17 -52.87
CA MET A 1 0.74 2.03 -51.80
C MET A 1 -0.11 2.10 -50.52
N ASN A 2 -1.41 1.76 -50.54
CA ASN A 2 -2.26 1.94 -49.33
C ASN A 2 -2.18 0.76 -48.35
N ARG A 3 -2.03 -0.48 -48.84
CA ARG A 3 -1.94 -1.69 -47.99
C ARG A 3 -0.74 -1.66 -47.03
N TRP A 4 0.40 -1.12 -47.47
CA TRP A 4 1.59 -0.93 -46.62
C TRP A 4 1.33 0.10 -45.52
N LYS A 5 0.68 1.22 -45.85
CA LYS A 5 0.31 2.25 -44.86
C LYS A 5 -0.67 1.71 -43.83
N THR A 6 -1.66 0.90 -44.23
CA THR A 6 -2.60 0.26 -43.30
C THR A 6 -1.92 -0.77 -42.40
N LEU A 7 -0.98 -1.56 -42.93
CA LEU A 7 -0.21 -2.52 -42.14
C LEU A 7 0.72 -1.83 -41.14
N MET A 8 1.38 -0.74 -41.55
CA MET A 8 2.22 0.07 -40.65
C MET A 8 1.41 0.75 -39.55
N PHE A 9 0.24 1.31 -39.88
CA PHE A 9 -0.66 1.89 -38.87
C PHE A 9 -1.19 0.83 -37.89
N GLY A 10 -1.56 -0.35 -38.40
CA GLY A 10 -1.98 -1.47 -37.56
C GLY A 10 -0.88 -1.94 -36.62
N ALA A 11 0.34 -2.13 -37.12
CA ALA A 11 1.48 -2.54 -36.31
C ALA A 11 1.85 -1.48 -35.23
N LEU A 12 1.79 -0.20 -35.57
CA LEU A 12 2.03 0.89 -34.61
C LEU A 12 0.95 0.92 -33.51
N LEU A 13 -0.32 0.71 -33.87
CA LEU A 13 -1.41 0.65 -32.91
C LEU A 13 -1.24 -0.53 -31.93
N LEU A 14 -0.83 -1.70 -32.44
CA LEU A 14 -0.56 -2.87 -31.60
C LEU A 14 0.66 -2.67 -30.70
N ALA A 15 1.76 -2.13 -31.23
CA ALA A 15 2.98 -1.87 -30.46
C ALA A 15 2.74 -0.87 -29.31
N SER A 16 1.86 0.11 -29.54
CA SER A 16 1.49 1.13 -28.54
C SER A 16 0.75 0.56 -27.31
N THR A 17 0.23 -0.67 -27.38
CA THR A 17 -0.42 -1.32 -26.23
C THR A 17 0.57 -2.00 -25.27
N THR A 18 1.86 -2.10 -25.62
CA THR A 18 2.88 -2.64 -24.73
C THR A 18 3.30 -1.54 -23.74
N ALA A 19 2.78 -1.61 -22.51
CA ALA A 19 2.99 -0.63 -21.45
C ALA A 19 4.49 -0.46 -21.10
N CYS A 20 5.12 0.64 -21.50
CA CYS A 20 6.58 0.81 -21.38
C CYS A 20 7.10 1.09 -19.95
N PHE A 21 6.25 1.28 -18.94
CA PHE A 21 6.72 1.50 -17.57
C PHE A 21 5.88 0.71 -16.57
N ARG A 22 6.48 -0.34 -16.01
CA ARG A 22 5.93 -1.17 -14.93
C ARG A 22 6.99 -1.32 -13.85
N GLN A 23 6.67 -0.85 -12.64
CA GLN A 23 7.45 -1.06 -11.44
C GLN A 23 6.74 -2.10 -10.57
N VAL A 24 7.48 -3.05 -10.03
CA VAL A 24 6.96 -4.07 -9.11
C VAL A 24 7.82 -4.04 -7.85
N VAL A 25 7.17 -3.84 -6.71
CA VAL A 25 7.79 -3.89 -5.38
C VAL A 25 7.19 -5.07 -4.63
N GLN A 26 8.03 -6.01 -4.21
CA GLN A 26 7.62 -7.18 -3.44
C GLN A 26 8.10 -7.05 -2.00
N THR A 27 7.27 -7.46 -1.04
CA THR A 27 7.60 -7.42 0.40
C THR A 27 8.10 -8.75 0.95
N GLY A 28 8.12 -9.79 0.11
CA GLY A 28 8.44 -11.17 0.52
C GLY A 28 7.30 -11.90 1.23
N ARG A 29 6.13 -11.27 1.39
CA ARG A 29 4.93 -11.94 1.94
C ARG A 29 4.20 -12.75 0.88
N ALA A 30 3.64 -13.88 1.29
CA ALA A 30 2.79 -14.69 0.44
C ALA A 30 1.56 -13.88 -0.01
N PRO A 31 1.20 -13.88 -1.31
CA PRO A 31 0.07 -13.11 -1.83
C PRO A 31 -1.27 -13.78 -1.52
N SER A 32 -2.31 -12.98 -1.22
CA SER A 32 -3.70 -13.44 -1.16
C SER A 32 -4.41 -13.22 -2.50
N GLN A 33 -5.68 -13.63 -2.57
CA GLN A 33 -6.55 -13.36 -3.73
C GLN A 33 -7.11 -11.92 -3.73
N THR A 34 -6.86 -11.14 -2.67
CA THR A 34 -7.36 -9.77 -2.56
C THR A 34 -6.44 -8.81 -3.29
N VAL A 35 -6.96 -8.20 -4.35
CA VAL A 35 -6.26 -7.19 -5.15
C VAL A 35 -7.02 -5.87 -5.03
N VAL A 36 -6.31 -4.81 -4.68
CA VAL A 36 -6.84 -3.45 -4.67
C VAL A 36 -6.17 -2.67 -5.80
N GLN A 37 -6.98 -2.11 -6.69
CA GLN A 37 -6.49 -1.33 -7.81
C GLN A 37 -6.98 0.10 -7.70
N GLN A 38 -6.06 1.05 -7.87
CA GLN A 38 -6.35 2.46 -7.95
C GLN A 38 -5.82 3.01 -9.28
N ASN A 39 -6.74 3.52 -10.08
CA ASN A 39 -6.42 4.18 -11.34
C ASN A 39 -6.19 5.68 -11.08
N TRP A 40 -5.53 6.33 -12.03
CA TRP A 40 -5.35 7.80 -12.03
C TRP A 40 -4.55 8.35 -10.84
N VAL A 41 -3.63 7.56 -10.30
CA VAL A 41 -2.67 8.00 -9.28
C VAL A 41 -1.71 8.98 -9.93
N SER A 42 -1.89 10.26 -9.66
CA SER A 42 -1.26 11.33 -10.42
C SER A 42 0.04 11.77 -9.77
N THR A 43 1.12 11.71 -10.54
CA THR A 43 2.36 12.40 -10.22
C THR A 43 2.48 13.65 -11.09
N TRP A 44 3.24 14.66 -10.64
CA TRP A 44 3.39 15.90 -11.39
C TRP A 44 4.83 16.23 -11.71
N VAL A 45 5.01 16.97 -12.81
CA VAL A 45 6.29 17.52 -13.24
C VAL A 45 7.34 16.40 -13.33
N PHE A 46 7.11 15.44 -14.23
CA PHE A 46 7.97 14.27 -14.43
C PHE A 46 8.20 13.43 -13.15
N GLY A 47 7.28 13.50 -12.17
CA GLY A 47 7.40 12.77 -10.91
C GLY A 47 8.09 13.53 -9.78
N LEU A 48 8.44 14.81 -9.98
CA LEU A 48 9.01 15.65 -8.92
C LEU A 48 8.02 15.87 -7.77
N VAL A 49 6.73 15.95 -8.07
CA VAL A 49 5.67 15.98 -7.06
C VAL A 49 5.10 14.57 -6.93
N ALA A 50 5.28 14.00 -5.73
CA ALA A 50 4.76 12.71 -5.38
C ALA A 50 3.23 12.67 -5.46
N ALA A 51 2.69 11.49 -5.77
CA ALA A 51 1.26 11.26 -5.72
C ALA A 51 0.74 11.29 -4.28
N THR A 52 -0.57 11.56 -4.13
CA THR A 52 -1.25 11.45 -2.84
C THR A 52 -1.02 10.06 -2.25
N PRO A 53 -0.53 9.95 -1.00
CA PRO A 53 -0.28 8.66 -0.37
C PRO A 53 -1.55 7.81 -0.27
N ILE A 54 -1.40 6.52 -0.58
CA ILE A 54 -2.47 5.53 -0.43
C ILE A 54 -2.26 4.84 0.91
N ASP A 55 -3.25 4.91 1.81
CA ASP A 55 -3.18 4.18 3.07
C ASP A 55 -3.43 2.69 2.85
N ALA A 56 -2.34 1.95 2.64
CA ALA A 56 -2.35 0.51 2.43
C ALA A 56 -2.89 -0.27 3.64
N ARG A 57 -2.89 0.29 4.87
CA ARG A 57 -3.37 -0.41 6.07
C ARG A 57 -4.88 -0.58 6.05
N THR A 58 -5.59 0.43 5.57
CA THR A 58 -7.06 0.38 5.43
C THR A 58 -7.50 -0.54 4.29
N LYS A 59 -6.70 -0.62 3.22
CA LYS A 59 -7.01 -1.41 2.02
C LYS A 59 -6.57 -2.87 2.12
N CYS A 60 -5.43 -3.12 2.77
CA CYS A 60 -4.87 -4.43 3.03
C CYS A 60 -4.55 -4.58 4.54
N PRO A 61 -5.54 -4.92 5.39
CA PRO A 61 -5.33 -5.08 6.83
C PRO A 61 -4.28 -6.15 7.16
N SER A 62 -4.24 -7.20 6.33
CA SER A 62 -3.27 -8.29 6.39
C SER A 62 -1.84 -7.89 5.97
N GLY A 63 -1.63 -6.65 5.54
CA GLY A 63 -0.39 -6.17 4.93
C GLY A 63 -0.36 -6.36 3.42
N VAL A 64 0.67 -5.80 2.79
CA VAL A 64 0.86 -5.84 1.33
C VAL A 64 1.88 -6.90 0.95
N ALA A 65 1.59 -7.73 -0.06
CA ALA A 65 2.52 -8.68 -0.64
C ALA A 65 3.30 -8.06 -1.82
N THR A 66 2.56 -7.41 -2.73
CA THR A 66 3.14 -6.81 -3.94
C THR A 66 2.45 -5.49 -4.24
N VAL A 67 3.23 -4.49 -4.65
CA VAL A 67 2.73 -3.24 -5.24
C VAL A 67 3.24 -3.17 -6.67
N GLU A 68 2.33 -3.02 -7.61
CA GLU A 68 2.64 -2.79 -9.01
C GLU A 68 2.18 -1.40 -9.42
N THR A 69 3.11 -0.59 -9.92
CA THR A 69 2.80 0.72 -10.51
C THR A 69 3.03 0.64 -12.00
N LEU A 70 2.00 0.96 -12.79
CA LEU A 70 2.03 0.81 -14.24
C LEU A 70 1.57 2.09 -14.92
N THR A 71 2.25 2.45 -16.00
CA THR A 71 1.80 3.47 -16.94
C THR A 71 1.15 2.78 -18.13
N SER A 72 -0.19 2.79 -18.15
CA SER A 72 -0.96 2.30 -19.30
C SER A 72 -0.80 3.22 -20.52
N PHE A 73 -1.22 2.76 -21.70
CA PHE A 73 -1.20 3.63 -22.89
C PHE A 73 -2.00 4.93 -22.71
N PRO A 74 -3.26 4.92 -22.20
CA PRO A 74 -3.97 6.15 -21.90
C PRO A 74 -3.23 7.07 -20.93
N ASN A 75 -2.60 6.50 -19.90
CA ASN A 75 -1.82 7.26 -18.93
C ASN A 75 -0.61 7.95 -19.59
N GLY A 76 0.14 7.20 -20.39
CA GLY A 76 1.30 7.70 -21.14
C GLY A 76 0.91 8.74 -22.19
N LEU A 77 -0.23 8.55 -22.85
CA LEU A 77 -0.76 9.51 -23.82
C LEU A 77 -1.11 10.84 -23.14
N LEU A 78 -1.80 10.81 -21.99
CA LEU A 78 -2.13 12.03 -21.25
C LEU A 78 -0.88 12.72 -20.69
N SER A 79 0.09 11.93 -20.23
CA SER A 79 1.40 12.45 -19.85
C SER A 79 2.07 13.16 -21.03
N ALA A 80 2.09 12.56 -22.22
CA ALA A 80 2.66 13.17 -23.41
C ALA A 80 1.91 14.45 -23.84
N LEU A 81 0.57 14.44 -23.82
CA LEU A 81 -0.27 15.60 -24.16
C LEU A 81 -0.07 16.78 -23.20
N THR A 82 0.30 16.50 -21.95
CA THR A 82 0.61 17.52 -20.94
C THR A 82 2.11 17.78 -20.80
N PHE A 83 2.93 17.29 -21.74
CA PHE A 83 4.39 17.40 -21.70
C PHE A 83 5.02 16.90 -20.38
N GLY A 84 4.45 15.87 -19.78
CA GLY A 84 4.91 15.27 -18.52
C GLY A 84 4.56 16.07 -17.26
N ILE A 85 3.78 17.15 -17.39
CA ILE A 85 3.31 17.93 -16.23
C ILE A 85 2.32 17.10 -15.42
N TRP A 86 1.40 16.40 -16.08
CA TRP A 86 0.46 15.49 -15.44
C TRP A 86 0.72 14.06 -15.89
N ALA A 87 1.32 13.26 -15.02
CA ALA A 87 1.70 11.88 -15.30
C ALA A 87 0.87 10.92 -14.44
N PRO A 88 -0.37 10.57 -14.88
CA PRO A 88 -1.21 9.61 -14.19
C PRO A 88 -0.64 8.19 -14.29
N GLN A 89 -0.91 7.38 -13.27
CA GLN A 89 -0.43 6.01 -13.14
C GLN A 89 -1.57 5.13 -12.64
N THR A 90 -1.42 3.82 -12.83
CA THR A 90 -2.27 2.80 -12.22
C THR A 90 -1.46 2.07 -11.17
N VAL A 91 -1.95 2.03 -9.94
CA VAL A 91 -1.35 1.27 -8.84
C VAL A 91 -2.23 0.06 -8.54
N ARG A 92 -1.64 -1.12 -8.53
CA ARG A 92 -2.27 -2.38 -8.20
C ARG A 92 -1.53 -3.01 -7.05
N MET A 93 -2.17 -3.10 -5.89
CA MET A 93 -1.63 -3.79 -4.73
C MET A 93 -2.30 -5.15 -4.58
N THR A 94 -1.48 -6.17 -4.32
CA THR A 94 -1.95 -7.49 -3.90
C THR A 94 -1.72 -7.58 -2.39
N CYS A 95 -2.78 -7.83 -1.63
CA CYS A 95 -2.67 -7.99 -0.19
C CYS A 95 -1.94 -9.30 0.15
N ALA A 96 -1.34 -9.37 1.33
CA ALA A 96 -0.71 -10.57 1.82
C ALA A 96 -1.75 -11.60 2.31
N SER A 97 -1.43 -12.88 2.16
CA SER A 97 -2.09 -13.99 2.83
C SER A 97 -1.52 -14.13 4.24
N GLY A 98 -2.40 -14.25 5.25
CA GLY A 98 -2.01 -14.22 6.66
C GLY A 98 -1.97 -12.80 7.22
N THR A 99 -2.01 -12.64 8.55
CA THR A 99 -2.11 -11.33 9.20
C THR A 99 -0.74 -10.75 9.53
N ALA A 100 -0.47 -9.54 9.02
CA ALA A 100 0.54 -8.64 9.56
C ALA A 100 0.03 -7.79 10.74
N ALA A 101 -1.29 -7.66 10.84
CA ALA A 101 -1.98 -6.99 11.91
C ALA A 101 -2.14 -7.92 13.12
N LEU A 102 -2.28 -7.32 14.29
CA LEU A 102 -2.74 -8.02 15.49
C LEU A 102 -4.06 -8.74 15.18
N PRO A 103 -4.28 -9.97 15.67
CA PRO A 103 -5.55 -10.66 15.52
C PRO A 103 -6.73 -9.77 15.96
N THR A 104 -7.85 -9.85 15.24
CA THR A 104 -9.06 -9.10 15.60
C THR A 104 -9.47 -9.41 17.04
N GLY A 105 -9.63 -8.39 17.87
CA GLY A 105 -9.94 -8.54 19.30
C GLY A 105 -8.72 -8.67 20.21
N THR A 106 -7.50 -8.42 19.70
CA THR A 106 -6.31 -8.25 20.54
C THR A 106 -6.49 -7.02 21.44
N GLU A 107 -6.35 -7.21 22.75
CA GLU A 107 -6.36 -6.14 23.74
C GLU A 107 -5.07 -5.31 23.60
N ILE A 108 -5.19 -3.99 23.53
CA ILE A 108 -4.06 -3.07 23.47
C ILE A 108 -3.97 -2.33 24.81
N VAL A 109 -2.91 -2.62 25.56
CA VAL A 109 -2.57 -1.93 26.81
C VAL A 109 -1.69 -0.74 26.47
N HIS A 110 -2.11 0.45 26.90
CA HIS A 110 -1.41 1.69 26.58
C HIS A 110 -0.41 2.04 27.69
N VAL A 111 0.80 2.45 27.28
CA VAL A 111 1.83 2.99 28.17
C VAL A 111 2.03 4.46 27.82
N ALA A 112 2.07 5.32 28.85
CA ALA A 112 2.40 6.73 28.65
C ALA A 112 3.81 6.86 28.05
N VAL A 113 3.96 7.75 27.06
CA VAL A 113 5.28 8.05 26.45
C VAL A 113 6.30 8.59 27.47
N SER A 114 5.84 9.14 28.59
CA SER A 114 6.65 9.64 29.70
C SER A 114 6.85 8.63 30.84
N ALA A 115 6.39 7.39 30.67
CA ALA A 115 6.52 6.37 31.70
C ALA A 115 7.98 6.06 32.02
N THR A 116 8.27 5.82 33.29
CA THR A 116 9.60 5.35 33.71
C THR A 116 9.81 3.89 33.32
N ASP A 117 11.07 3.44 33.28
CA ASP A 117 11.41 2.04 32.96
C ASP A 117 10.70 1.04 33.88
N SER A 118 10.51 1.40 35.16
CA SER A 118 9.78 0.57 36.12
C SER A 118 8.29 0.45 35.76
N GLN A 119 7.63 1.57 35.42
CA GLN A 119 6.23 1.59 35.01
C GLN A 119 6.00 0.80 33.72
N PHE A 120 6.93 0.91 32.76
CA PHE A 120 6.88 0.10 31.54
C PHE A 120 7.02 -1.39 31.85
N SER A 121 7.97 -1.76 32.73
CA SER A 121 8.20 -3.15 33.12
C SER A 121 6.99 -3.77 33.80
N ASP A 122 6.31 -3.02 34.67
CA ASP A 122 5.10 -3.45 35.36
C ASP A 122 3.95 -3.68 34.37
N VAL A 123 3.74 -2.77 33.41
CA VAL A 123 2.71 -2.92 32.37
C VAL A 123 3.01 -4.13 31.47
N LEU A 124 4.29 -4.37 31.15
CA LEU A 124 4.68 -5.52 30.34
C LEU A 124 4.41 -6.84 31.09
N GLN A 125 4.69 -6.92 32.39
CA GLN A 125 4.36 -8.08 33.22
C GLN A 125 2.85 -8.31 33.30
N GLN A 126 2.07 -7.24 33.45
CA GLN A 126 0.60 -7.32 33.46
C GLN A 126 0.06 -7.83 32.11
N ALA A 127 0.56 -7.30 31.00
CA ALA A 127 0.16 -7.74 29.66
C ALA A 127 0.50 -9.23 29.42
N ALA A 128 1.68 -9.69 29.87
CA ALA A 128 2.08 -11.09 29.79
C ALA A 128 1.15 -12.00 30.60
N ALA A 129 0.82 -11.62 31.85
CA ALA A 129 -0.11 -12.38 32.69
C ALA A 129 -1.52 -12.46 32.07
N ARG A 130 -2.00 -11.36 31.46
CA ARG A 130 -3.29 -11.33 30.76
C ARG A 130 -3.29 -12.19 29.50
N SER A 131 -2.21 -12.17 28.72
CA SER A 131 -2.08 -13.02 27.54
C SER A 131 -2.15 -14.50 27.92
N ALA A 132 -1.50 -14.90 29.03
CA ALA A 132 -1.58 -16.27 29.55
C ALA A 132 -2.99 -16.68 30.02
N GLN A 133 -3.76 -15.75 30.60
CA GLN A 133 -5.13 -16.03 31.03
C GLN A 133 -6.14 -16.12 29.87
N LEU A 134 -5.95 -15.30 28.85
CA LEU A 134 -6.88 -15.18 27.73
C LEU A 134 -6.55 -16.13 26.57
N ASP A 135 -5.42 -16.85 26.65
CA ASP A 135 -4.88 -17.71 25.59
C ASP A 135 -4.81 -17.02 24.21
N ARG A 136 -4.48 -15.72 24.23
CA ARG A 136 -4.40 -14.86 23.04
C ARG A 136 -3.41 -13.71 23.26
N PRO A 137 -2.84 -13.13 22.20
CA PRO A 137 -1.89 -12.03 22.36
C PRO A 137 -2.55 -10.78 22.96
N VAL A 138 -1.76 -10.04 23.74
CA VAL A 138 -2.06 -8.69 24.25
C VAL A 138 -0.92 -7.79 23.78
N ALA A 139 -1.23 -6.69 23.10
CA ALA A 139 -0.23 -5.74 22.62
C ALA A 139 0.00 -4.61 23.62
N VAL A 140 1.23 -4.14 23.70
CA VAL A 140 1.58 -2.92 24.45
C VAL A 140 1.90 -1.83 23.44
N GLN A 141 1.26 -0.67 23.57
CA GLN A 141 1.45 0.48 22.68
C GLN A 141 1.76 1.74 23.50
N PHE A 142 2.78 2.49 23.08
CA PHE A 142 3.02 3.81 23.63
C PHE A 142 2.04 4.82 23.04
N GLY A 143 1.40 5.62 23.89
CA GLY A 143 0.49 6.67 23.45
C GLY A 143 0.24 7.71 24.55
N ASP A 144 -0.19 8.90 24.16
CA ASP A 144 -0.71 9.89 25.09
C ASP A 144 -2.04 9.35 25.64
N VAL A 145 -2.12 9.15 26.95
CA VAL A 145 -3.24 8.50 27.67
C VAL A 145 -4.59 9.24 27.49
N THR A 146 -4.60 10.37 26.78
CA THR A 146 -5.76 11.22 26.52
C THR A 146 -6.74 10.73 25.45
N SER A 147 -6.44 9.68 24.67
CA SER A 147 -7.32 9.23 23.57
C SER A 147 -8.26 8.06 23.89
N ALA A 148 -8.39 7.64 25.16
CA ALA A 148 -9.30 6.56 25.58
C ALA A 148 -10.73 7.04 25.92
N LYS A 149 -11.25 8.02 25.18
CA LYS A 149 -12.66 8.39 25.28
C LYS A 149 -13.19 8.91 23.94
N GLU A 150 -13.76 7.99 23.17
CA GLU A 150 -15.04 8.15 22.43
C GLU A 150 -15.52 6.79 21.92
#